data_AF-A0A0P9N2E4-F1
#
_entry.id   AF-A0A0P9N2E4-F1
#
_cell.length_a   1.000
_cell.length_b   1.000
_cell.length_c   1.000
_cell.angle_alpha   90.00
_cell.angle_beta   90.00
_cell.angle_gamma   90.00
#
_symmetry.space_group_name_H-M   'P 1'
#
loop_
_entity.id
_entity.type
_entity.pdbx_description
1 polymer ?
#
loop_
_entity_poly.entity_id
_entity_poly.type
_entity_poly.pdbx_seq_one_letter_code
_entity_poly.pdbx_strand_id
1 'polypeptide(L)'
;MALSILVILLLRLALHKLPHESMAASSWLALGPIGTGALGMLVMGNEAPVIFAAHVLASLGTVVAGIGVMVGTLFWGLGLWWLALAVLITARYFKQGIEFNLGWWAFTFPLGVYALATLKLGATLHLSFFDVFGTGLVALLALMWSVVSARTLAGAYRGHLFVSPCIASSQCVRR
;
A
#
# COMPACT_ATOMS: atom_id res chain seq x y z
N MET A 1 0.32 9.89 -12.94
CA MET A 1 -0.74 9.03 -13.51
C MET A 1 -1.39 8.15 -12.44
N ALA A 2 -0.63 7.33 -11.69
CA ALA A 2 -1.18 6.56 -10.57
C ALA A 2 -1.80 7.43 -9.45
N LEU A 3 -1.12 8.51 -9.05
CA LEU A 3 -1.66 9.50 -8.11
C LEU A 3 -2.94 10.18 -8.62
N SER A 4 -2.98 10.49 -9.92
CA SER A 4 -4.12 11.13 -10.59
C SER A 4 -5.35 10.23 -10.58
N ILE A 5 -5.16 8.95 -10.88
CA ILE A 5 -6.22 7.92 -10.82
C ILE A 5 -6.65 7.67 -9.38
N LEU A 6 -5.71 7.63 -8.43
CA LEU A 6 -6.01 7.52 -7.00
C LEU A 6 -6.85 8.71 -6.50
N VAL A 7 -6.51 9.93 -6.92
CA VAL A 7 -7.28 11.15 -6.60
C VAL A 7 -8.68 11.08 -7.20
N ILE A 8 -8.83 10.63 -8.45
CA ILE A 8 -10.16 10.48 -9.09
C ILE A 8 -10.98 9.39 -8.38
N LEU A 9 -10.36 8.28 -7.98
CA LEU A 9 -11.03 7.21 -7.22
C LEU A 9 -11.39 7.66 -5.80
N LEU A 10 -10.49 8.38 -5.10
CA LEU A 10 -10.76 8.96 -3.79
C LEU A 10 -11.88 10.01 -3.86
N LEU A 11 -11.88 10.86 -4.90
CA LEU A 11 -12.93 11.85 -5.13
C LEU A 11 -14.28 11.16 -5.40
N ARG A 12 -14.28 10.08 -6.20
CA ARG A 12 -15.48 9.28 -6.45
C ARG A 12 -16.00 8.61 -5.18
N LEU A 13 -15.11 8.07 -4.34
CA LEU A 13 -15.45 7.46 -3.05
C LEU A 13 -15.91 8.49 -2.00
N ALA A 14 -15.35 9.70 -2.00
CA ALA A 14 -15.73 10.77 -1.07
C ALA A 14 -17.09 11.38 -1.42
N LEU A 15 -17.39 11.48 -2.72
CA LEU A 15 -18.67 12.02 -3.22
C LEU A 15 -19.80 10.98 -3.24
N HIS A 16 -19.50 9.68 -3.34
CA HIS A 16 -20.48 8.60 -3.27
C HIS A 16 -20.24 7.77 -2.01
N LYS A 17 -21.06 7.99 -0.96
CA LYS A 17 -20.92 7.31 0.33
C LYS A 17 -20.91 5.79 0.16
N LEU A 18 -19.75 5.18 0.36
CA LEU A 18 -19.68 3.74 0.57
C LEU A 18 -20.11 3.39 2.01
N PRO A 19 -20.68 2.20 2.22
CA PRO A 19 -20.99 1.69 3.54
C PRO A 19 -19.75 1.68 4.45
N HIS A 20 -20.00 1.83 5.76
CA HIS A 20 -19.02 2.09 6.84
C HIS A 20 -17.79 1.17 6.85
N GLU A 21 -17.91 -0.02 6.27
CA GLU A 21 -16.91 -1.10 6.21
C GLU A 21 -15.75 -0.85 5.22
N SER A 22 -15.93 0.07 4.28
CA SER A 22 -14.94 0.38 3.21
C SER A 22 -13.95 1.50 3.57
N MET A 23 -14.17 2.20 4.68
CA MET A 23 -13.37 3.35 5.11
C MET A 23 -11.97 2.94 5.58
N ALA A 24 -11.85 1.79 6.25
CA ALA A 24 -10.56 1.26 6.65
C ALA A 24 -9.67 0.98 5.44
N ALA A 25 -10.15 0.22 4.44
CA ALA A 25 -9.42 -0.06 3.20
C ALA A 25 -8.99 1.23 2.47
N SER A 26 -9.88 2.23 2.44
CA SER A 26 -9.60 3.52 1.79
C SER A 26 -8.47 4.31 2.46
N SER A 27 -8.36 4.24 3.79
CA SER A 27 -7.29 4.94 4.52
C SER A 27 -5.88 4.44 4.17
N TRP A 28 -5.74 3.18 3.77
CA TRP A 28 -4.45 2.59 3.38
C TRP A 28 -4.07 2.92 1.93
N LEU A 29 -5.02 3.29 1.07
CA LEU A 29 -4.74 3.54 -0.35
C LEU A 29 -3.75 4.68 -0.58
N ALA A 30 -3.75 5.71 0.27
CA ALA A 30 -2.81 6.83 0.14
C ALA A 30 -1.35 6.40 0.45
N LEU A 31 -1.16 5.39 1.30
CA LEU A 31 0.17 4.85 1.59
C LEU A 31 0.82 4.22 0.35
N GLY A 32 0.02 3.71 -0.59
CA GLY A 32 0.50 3.06 -1.81
C GLY A 32 1.36 3.99 -2.65
N PRO A 33 0.83 5.11 -3.19
CA PRO A 33 1.61 6.04 -3.99
C PRO A 33 2.74 6.73 -3.22
N ILE A 34 2.58 6.97 -1.92
CA ILE A 34 3.66 7.51 -1.08
C ILE A 34 4.83 6.51 -1.02
N GLY A 35 4.55 5.24 -0.73
CA GLY A 35 5.53 4.16 -0.71
C GLY A 35 6.18 3.94 -2.08
N THR A 36 5.39 3.91 -3.16
CA THR A 36 5.91 3.75 -4.53
C THR A 36 6.80 4.94 -4.92
N GLY A 37 6.42 6.16 -4.53
CA GLY A 37 7.23 7.36 -4.74
C GLY A 37 8.57 7.27 -4.00
N ALA A 38 8.56 6.86 -2.73
CA ALA A 38 9.77 6.63 -1.96
C ALA A 38 10.67 5.58 -2.62
N LEU A 39 10.11 4.40 -2.91
CA LEU A 39 10.85 3.29 -3.53
C LEU A 39 11.43 3.68 -4.89
N GLY A 40 10.64 4.36 -5.73
CA GLY A 40 11.08 4.82 -7.05
C GLY A 40 12.28 5.76 -6.95
N MET A 41 12.24 6.75 -6.03
CA MET A 41 13.35 7.68 -5.82
C MET A 41 14.61 6.98 -5.31
N LEU A 42 14.46 6.01 -4.40
CA LEU A 42 15.58 5.22 -3.89
C LEU A 42 16.20 4.32 -4.95
N VAL A 43 15.39 3.67 -5.78
CA VAL A 43 15.88 2.82 -6.87
C VAL A 43 16.56 3.67 -7.94
N MET A 44 15.95 4.76 -8.39
CA MET A 44 16.57 5.67 -9.36
C MET A 44 17.87 6.26 -8.84
N GLY A 45 17.90 6.69 -7.57
CA GLY A 45 19.11 7.20 -6.93
C GLY A 45 20.23 6.15 -6.87
N ASN A 46 19.89 4.89 -6.58
CA ASN A 46 20.86 3.80 -6.51
C ASN A 46 21.49 3.46 -7.87
N GLU A 47 20.71 3.49 -8.95
CA GLU A 47 21.18 3.16 -10.30
C GLU A 47 21.87 4.34 -11.02
N ALA A 48 21.62 5.58 -10.56
CA ALA A 48 22.14 6.79 -11.21
C ALA A 48 23.68 6.82 -11.36
N PRO A 49 24.51 6.46 -10.36
CA PRO A 49 25.97 6.47 -10.53
C PRO A 49 26.45 5.60 -11.69
N VAL A 50 25.90 4.40 -11.84
CA VAL A 50 26.29 3.44 -12.89
C VAL A 50 25.87 3.96 -14.27
N ILE A 51 24.63 4.43 -14.39
CA ILE A 51 24.08 4.92 -15.67
C ILE A 51 24.84 6.17 -16.12
N PHE A 52 25.06 7.13 -15.22
CA PHE A 52 25.70 8.40 -15.57
C PHE A 52 27.21 8.25 -15.81
N ALA A 53 27.88 7.29 -15.16
CA ALA A 53 29.28 6.97 -15.43
C ALA A 53 29.49 6.48 -16.87
N ALA A 54 28.53 5.73 -17.43
CA ALA A 54 28.56 5.28 -18.83
C ALA A 54 28.48 6.42 -19.86
N HIS A 55 28.08 7.62 -19.44
CA HIS A 55 27.90 8.80 -20.30
C HIS A 55 28.84 9.96 -19.98
N VAL A 56 29.99 9.69 -19.35
CA VAL A 56 31.00 10.72 -18.96
C VAL A 56 30.41 11.77 -18.00
N LEU A 57 29.36 11.39 -17.25
CA LEU A 57 28.59 12.28 -16.39
C LEU A 57 28.63 11.83 -14.92
N ALA A 58 29.71 11.15 -14.52
CA ALA A 58 29.85 10.47 -13.24
C ALA A 58 29.58 11.38 -12.02
N SER A 59 29.97 12.66 -12.07
CA SER A 59 29.72 13.63 -10.99
C SER A 59 28.23 13.93 -10.79
N LEU A 60 27.42 13.87 -11.85
CA LEU A 60 25.97 14.02 -11.75
C LEU A 60 25.32 12.77 -11.16
N GLY A 61 25.87 11.59 -11.43
CA GLY A 61 25.40 10.32 -10.85
C GLY A 61 25.41 10.33 -9.32
N THR A 62 26.47 10.85 -8.70
CA THR A 62 26.57 10.98 -7.23
C THR A 62 25.56 11.98 -6.65
N VAL A 63 25.30 13.07 -7.37
CA VAL A 63 24.32 14.09 -6.94
C VAL A 63 22.90 13.53 -7.00
N VAL A 64 22.56 12.84 -8.09
CA VAL A 64 21.24 12.21 -8.26
C VAL A 64 21.02 11.10 -7.23
N ALA A 65 22.06 10.34 -6.88
CA ALA A 65 21.99 9.36 -5.80
C ALA A 65 21.62 10.01 -4.46
N GLY A 66 22.29 11.11 -4.10
CA GLY A 66 21.97 11.87 -2.89
C GLY A 66 20.55 12.42 -2.89
N ILE A 67 20.08 12.96 -4.03
CA ILE A 67 18.70 13.43 -4.18
C ILE A 67 17.70 12.28 -4.01
N GLY A 68 17.97 11.12 -4.61
CA GLY A 68 17.12 9.94 -4.49
C GLY A 68 16.93 9.48 -3.04
N VAL A 69 18.01 9.49 -2.25
CA VAL A 69 17.97 9.18 -0.82
C VAL A 69 17.19 10.25 -0.04
N MET A 70 17.44 11.53 -0.31
CA MET A 70 16.77 12.64 0.37
C MET A 70 15.26 12.62 0.13
N VAL A 71 14.84 12.57 -1.14
CA VAL A 71 13.43 12.52 -1.52
C VAL A 71 12.79 11.22 -1.05
N GLY A 72 13.48 10.08 -1.18
CA GLY A 72 13.03 8.79 -0.69
C GLY A 72 12.74 8.80 0.82
N THR A 73 13.63 9.40 1.60
CA THR A 73 13.48 9.54 3.06
C THR A 73 12.33 10.48 3.43
N LEU A 74 12.15 11.58 2.70
CA LEU A 74 11.02 12.51 2.92
C LEU A 74 9.67 11.83 2.67
N PHE A 75 9.53 11.10 1.57
CA PHE A 75 8.32 10.32 1.28
C PHE A 75 8.12 9.20 2.30
N TRP A 76 9.19 8.54 2.74
CA TRP A 76 9.10 7.52 3.79
C TRP A 76 8.58 8.09 5.11
N GLY A 77 9.06 9.27 5.53
CA GLY A 77 8.60 9.97 6.73
C GLY A 77 7.12 10.37 6.65
N LEU A 78 6.69 10.90 5.50
CA LEU A 78 5.26 11.16 5.24
C LEU A 78 4.43 9.88 5.32
N GLY A 79 4.96 8.79 4.75
CA GLY A 79 4.34 7.47 4.80
C GLY A 79 4.24 6.92 6.23
N LEU A 80 5.19 7.24 7.11
CA LEU A 80 5.17 6.78 8.50
C LEU A 80 4.00 7.40 9.27
N TRP A 81 3.82 8.72 9.11
CA TRP A 81 2.69 9.45 9.65
C TRP A 81 1.36 8.87 9.12
N TRP A 82 1.29 8.61 7.81
CA TRP A 82 0.08 8.05 7.20
C TRP A 82 -0.21 6.62 7.64
N LEU A 83 0.83 5.78 7.78
CA LEU A 83 0.73 4.41 8.28
C LEU A 83 0.18 4.42 9.71
N ALA A 84 0.67 5.30 10.57
CA ALA A 84 0.16 5.43 11.94
C ALA A 84 -1.34 5.77 11.94
N LEU A 85 -1.77 6.73 11.12
CA LEU A 85 -3.19 7.09 10.99
C LEU A 85 -4.02 5.91 10.48
N ALA A 86 -3.56 5.21 9.44
CA ALA A 86 -4.23 4.07 8.84
C ALA A 86 -4.37 2.91 9.85
N VAL A 87 -3.33 2.62 10.64
CA VAL A 87 -3.36 1.61 11.71
C VAL A 87 -4.35 1.99 12.82
N LEU A 88 -4.37 3.25 13.26
CA LEU A 88 -5.30 3.73 14.29
C LEU A 88 -6.75 3.64 13.83
N ILE A 89 -7.04 4.06 12.59
CA ILE A 89 -8.35 3.96 11.98
C ILE A 89 -8.78 2.49 11.91
N THR A 90 -7.92 1.63 11.37
CA THR A 90 -8.17 0.19 11.27
C THR A 90 -8.42 -0.44 12.65
N ALA A 91 -7.62 -0.12 13.67
CA ALA A 91 -7.78 -0.64 15.03
C ALA A 91 -9.12 -0.22 15.67
N ARG A 92 -9.53 1.04 15.49
CA ARG A 92 -10.85 1.51 15.95
C ARG A 92 -11.98 0.72 15.29
N TYR A 93 -11.85 0.50 13.99
CA TYR A 93 -12.83 -0.22 13.17
C TYR A 93 -12.90 -1.70 13.54
N PHE A 94 -11.78 -2.38 13.77
CA PHE A 94 -11.77 -3.76 14.27
C PHE A 94 -12.52 -3.91 15.61
N LYS A 95 -12.43 -2.93 16.51
CA LYS A 95 -13.19 -2.92 17.77
C LYS A 95 -14.71 -2.78 17.58
N GLN A 96 -15.16 -2.31 16.42
CA GLN A 96 -16.58 -2.18 16.08
C GLN A 96 -17.17 -3.44 15.44
N GLY A 97 -16.40 -4.53 15.31
CA GLY A 97 -16.92 -5.82 14.87
C GLY A 97 -17.17 -5.94 13.36
N ILE A 98 -16.32 -5.35 12.52
CA ILE A 98 -16.50 -5.35 11.06
C ILE A 98 -16.43 -6.76 10.49
N GLU A 99 -17.41 -7.08 9.65
CA GLU A 99 -17.45 -8.32 8.89
C GLU A 99 -16.38 -8.36 7.78
N PHE A 100 -15.94 -9.56 7.42
CA PHE A 100 -14.95 -9.71 6.36
C PHE A 100 -15.55 -9.38 5.00
N ASN A 101 -14.85 -8.54 4.23
CA ASN A 101 -15.15 -8.31 2.82
C ASN A 101 -13.87 -8.38 1.97
N LEU A 102 -14.05 -8.55 0.66
CA LEU A 102 -12.92 -8.69 -0.28
C LEU A 102 -12.03 -7.44 -0.34
N GLY A 103 -12.53 -6.28 0.12
CA GLY A 103 -11.78 -5.03 0.20
C GLY A 103 -10.57 -5.08 1.14
N TRP A 104 -10.46 -6.10 2.01
CA TRP A 104 -9.29 -6.28 2.87
C TRP A 104 -8.01 -6.56 2.09
N TRP A 105 -8.09 -7.03 0.84
CA TRP A 105 -6.93 -7.15 -0.04
C TRP A 105 -6.24 -5.80 -0.29
N ALA A 106 -6.97 -4.68 -0.22
CA ALA A 106 -6.43 -3.34 -0.43
C ALA A 106 -5.38 -2.91 0.61
N PHE A 107 -5.28 -3.61 1.75
CA PHE A 107 -4.24 -3.35 2.75
C PHE A 107 -2.86 -3.89 2.35
N THR A 108 -2.84 -4.99 1.60
CA THR A 108 -1.60 -5.74 1.33
C THR A 108 -0.64 -4.96 0.43
N PHE A 109 -1.15 -4.33 -0.62
CA PHE A 109 -0.32 -3.59 -1.57
C PHE A 109 0.37 -2.37 -0.95
N PRO A 110 -0.34 -1.42 -0.28
CA PRO A 110 0.30 -0.27 0.33
C PRO A 110 1.30 -0.64 1.41
N LEU A 111 0.97 -1.64 2.26
CA LEU A 111 1.87 -2.13 3.28
C LEU A 111 3.13 -2.76 2.67
N GLY A 112 2.98 -3.57 1.61
CA GLY A 112 4.10 -4.21 0.93
C GLY A 112 5.03 -3.22 0.25
N VAL A 113 4.50 -2.23 -0.46
CA VAL A 113 5.35 -1.22 -1.09
C VAL A 113 6.08 -0.38 -0.05
N TYR A 114 5.41 -0.02 1.06
CA TYR A 114 6.04 0.71 2.15
C TYR A 114 7.13 -0.12 2.85
N ALA A 115 6.92 -1.43 3.02
CA ALA A 115 7.93 -2.36 3.53
C ALA A 115 9.16 -2.44 2.61
N LEU A 116 8.96 -2.54 1.29
CA LEU A 116 10.03 -2.53 0.30
C LEU A 116 10.83 -1.22 0.31
N ALA A 117 10.14 -0.08 0.38
CA ALA A 117 10.79 1.23 0.48
C ALA A 117 11.66 1.32 1.76
N THR A 118 11.15 0.79 2.88
CA THR A 118 11.88 0.73 4.15
C THR A 118 13.13 -0.14 4.05
N LEU A 119 13.01 -1.36 3.53
CA LEU A 119 14.15 -2.26 3.34
C LEU A 119 15.19 -1.67 2.38
N LYS A 120 14.75 -0.97 1.33
CA LYS A 120 15.66 -0.27 0.42
C LYS A 120 16.39 0.87 1.13
N LEU A 121 15.73 1.62 2.01
CA LEU A 121 16.40 2.62 2.88
C LEU A 121 17.44 1.97 3.79
N GLY A 122 17.14 0.80 4.38
CA GLY A 122 18.11 0.04 5.18
C GLY A 122 19.35 -0.35 4.38
N ALA A 123 19.14 -0.89 3.19
CA ALA A 123 20.22 -1.23 2.26
C ALA A 123 21.05 -0.02 1.80
N THR A 124 20.43 1.15 1.62
CA THR A 124 21.11 2.35 1.13
C THR A 124 21.81 3.15 2.25
N LEU A 125 21.22 3.24 3.44
CA LEU A 125 21.76 4.00 4.56
C LEU A 125 22.65 3.16 5.50
N HIS A 126 22.63 1.84 5.36
CA HIS A 126 23.31 0.87 6.23
C HIS A 126 22.91 1.04 7.72
N LEU A 127 21.65 1.37 7.97
CA LEU A 127 21.10 1.56 9.30
C LEU A 127 20.17 0.38 9.65
N SER A 128 20.56 -0.38 10.67
CA SER A 128 19.84 -1.58 11.13
C SER A 128 18.39 -1.29 11.58
N PHE A 129 18.10 -0.04 11.96
CA PHE A 129 16.74 0.40 12.25
C PHE A 129 15.76 0.12 11.10
N PHE A 130 16.13 0.46 9.87
CA PHE A 130 15.25 0.28 8.71
C PHE A 130 15.12 -1.19 8.32
N ASP A 131 16.17 -2.00 8.52
CA ASP A 131 16.10 -3.44 8.28
C ASP A 131 15.12 -4.11 9.24
N VAL A 132 15.27 -3.85 10.55
CA VAL A 132 14.38 -4.40 11.59
C VAL A 132 12.94 -3.92 11.38
N PHE A 133 12.74 -2.62 11.14
CA PHE A 133 11.42 -2.07 10.90
C PHE A 133 10.79 -2.64 9.62
N GLY A 134 11.57 -2.73 8.53
CA GLY A 134 11.14 -3.29 7.27
C GLY A 134 10.77 -4.77 7.37
N THR A 135 11.57 -5.58 8.04
CA THR A 135 11.25 -6.99 8.32
C THR A 135 9.97 -7.11 9.15
N GLY A 136 9.77 -6.24 10.14
CA GLY A 136 8.53 -6.18 10.90
C GLY A 136 7.30 -5.91 10.04
N LEU A 137 7.40 -4.95 9.09
CA LEU A 137 6.33 -4.67 8.13
C LEU A 137 6.07 -5.84 7.19
N VAL A 138 7.10 -6.56 6.75
CA VAL A 138 6.95 -7.79 5.94
C VAL A 138 6.26 -8.89 6.73
N ALA A 139 6.61 -9.09 7.99
CA ALA A 139 5.95 -10.07 8.86
C ALA A 139 4.46 -9.72 9.06
N LEU A 140 4.15 -8.45 9.29
CA LEU A 140 2.76 -7.97 9.37
C LEU A 140 2.01 -8.20 8.04
N LEU A 141 2.65 -7.93 6.91
CA LEU A 141 2.09 -8.19 5.59
C LEU A 141 1.79 -9.68 5.40
N ALA A 142 2.72 -10.57 5.75
CA ALA A 142 2.55 -12.02 5.63
C ALA A 142 1.38 -12.51 6.50
N LEU A 143 1.25 -11.99 7.72
CA LEU A 143 0.14 -12.28 8.61
C LEU A 143 -1.20 -11.84 7.99
N MET A 144 -1.30 -10.57 7.57
CA MET A 144 -2.52 -10.03 6.98
C MET A 144 -2.89 -10.79 5.71
N TRP A 145 -1.92 -11.06 4.83
CA TRP A 145 -2.11 -11.83 3.62
C TRP A 145 -2.65 -13.23 3.93
N SER A 146 -2.08 -13.93 4.92
CA SER A 146 -2.53 -15.27 5.31
C SER A 146 -3.97 -15.26 5.82
N VAL A 147 -4.34 -14.29 6.66
CA VAL A 147 -5.71 -14.14 7.19
C VAL A 147 -6.70 -13.87 6.06
N VAL A 148 -6.39 -12.91 5.18
CA VAL A 148 -7.27 -12.53 4.07
C VAL A 148 -7.40 -13.69 3.09
N SER A 149 -6.31 -14.33 2.70
CA SER A 149 -6.31 -15.52 1.83
C SER A 149 -7.18 -16.64 2.40
N ALA A 150 -7.02 -16.98 3.68
CA ALA A 150 -7.80 -18.03 4.33
C ALA A 150 -9.31 -17.71 4.34
N ARG A 151 -9.69 -16.47 4.65
CA ARG A 151 -11.10 -16.04 4.66
C ARG A 151 -11.68 -15.94 3.24
N THR A 152 -10.90 -15.50 2.25
CA THR A 152 -11.28 -15.52 0.84
C THR A 152 -11.53 -16.94 0.36
N LEU A 153 -10.63 -17.88 0.66
CA LEU A 153 -10.80 -19.30 0.33
C LEU A 153 -12.06 -19.87 0.98
N ALA A 154 -12.23 -19.68 2.30
CA ALA A 154 -13.39 -20.16 3.03
C ALA A 154 -14.71 -19.59 2.47
N GLY A 155 -14.74 -18.31 2.11
CA GLY A 155 -15.91 -17.68 1.49
C GLY A 155 -16.19 -18.17 0.07
N ALA A 156 -15.14 -18.44 -0.72
CA ALA A 156 -15.26 -19.02 -2.05
C ALA A 156 -15.79 -20.46 -2.00
N TYR A 157 -15.28 -21.30 -1.08
CA TYR A 157 -15.77 -22.67 -0.87
C TYR A 157 -17.23 -22.72 -0.40
N ARG A 158 -17.69 -21.72 0.36
CA ARG A 158 -19.09 -21.62 0.82
C ARG A 158 -20.03 -20.99 -0.20
N GLY A 159 -19.55 -20.58 -1.37
CA GLY A 159 -20.36 -20.00 -2.46
C GLY A 159 -20.88 -18.58 -2.23
N HIS A 160 -20.89 -18.06 -0.99
CA HIS A 160 -21.40 -16.73 -0.65
C HIS A 160 -20.57 -15.55 -1.21
N LEU A 161 -19.31 -15.78 -1.61
CA LEU A 161 -18.40 -14.71 -2.04
C LEU A 161 -18.75 -14.11 -3.41
N PHE A 162 -19.46 -14.87 -4.25
CA PHE A 162 -19.84 -14.46 -5.61
C PHE A 162 -21.35 -14.26 -5.79
N VAL A 163 -22.14 -14.43 -4.72
CA VAL A 163 -23.58 -14.17 -4.77
C VAL A 163 -23.80 -12.67 -4.75
N SER A 164 -24.01 -12.10 -5.95
CA SER A 164 -24.46 -10.73 -6.10
C SER A 164 -25.98 -10.69 -5.83
N PRO A 165 -26.46 -10.04 -4.76
CA PRO A 165 -27.90 -9.98 -4.46
C PRO A 165 -28.72 -9.38 -5.61
N CYS A 166 -28.06 -8.55 -6.43
CA CYS A 166 -28.61 -7.89 -7.62
C CYS A 166 -29.05 -8.87 -8.72
N ILE A 167 -28.41 -10.04 -8.84
CA ILE A 167 -28.76 -11.05 -9.84
C ILE A 167 -29.93 -11.90 -9.32
N ALA A 168 -29.96 -12.20 -8.02
CA ALA A 168 -31.06 -12.93 -7.38
C ALA A 168 -32.40 -12.18 -7.45
N SER A 169 -32.39 -10.84 -7.29
CA SER A 169 -33.60 -10.01 -7.42
C SER A 169 -34.09 -9.90 -8.88
N SER A 170 -33.18 -9.86 -9.86
CA SER A 170 -33.55 -9.79 -11.29
C SER A 170 -34.19 -11.08 -11.83
N GLN A 171 -33.94 -12.24 -11.21
CA GLN A 171 -34.61 -13.50 -11.54
C GLN A 171 -36.00 -13.61 -10.92
N CYS A 172 -36.25 -12.93 -9.79
CA CYS A 172 -37.55 -12.93 -9.11
C CYS A 172 -38.59 -12.03 -9.79
N VAL A 173 -38.17 -11.01 -10.55
CA VAL A 173 -39.08 -10.10 -11.30
C VAL A 173 -39.47 -10.66 -12.67
N ARG A 174 -38.81 -11.74 -13.13
CA ARG A 174 -39.06 -12.37 -14.44
C ARG A 174 -39.92 -13.65 -14.37
N ARG A 175 -40.54 -13.96 -13.23
CA ARG A 175 -41.49 -15.07 -13.09
C ARG A 175 -42.89 -14.56 -12.80
#